data_AF-A0A537EDT3-F1
#
_entry.id   AF-A0A537EDT3-F1
#
_cell.length_a   1.000
_cell.length_b   1.000
_cell.length_c   1.000
_cell.angle_alpha   90.00
_cell.angle_beta   90.00
_cell.angle_gamma   90.00
#
_symmetry.space_group_name_H-M   'P 1'
#
loop_
_entity.id
_entity.type
_entity.pdbx_description
1 polymer ?
#
loop_
_entity_poly.entity_id
_entity_poly.type
_entity_poly.pdbx_seq_one_letter_code
_entity_poly.pdbx_strand_id
1 'polypeptide(L)' 'MSAPSSSSAITIVNTTASFIIRDLQVSPAVRGIFLSNVTGGTSQSTMVSQKQYGVMLVHSGQVKVSNNSISQ' A
#
# COMPACT_ATOMS: atom_id res chain seq x y z
N MET A 1 19.40 13.16 13.76
CA MET A 1 17.95 13.04 13.47
C MET A 1 17.77 11.79 12.64
N SER A 2 17.23 10.71 13.21
CA SER A 2 16.89 9.49 12.46
C SER A 2 15.51 9.68 11.83
N ALA A 3 15.40 9.44 10.52
CA ALA A 3 14.11 9.42 9.83
C ALA A 3 13.15 8.48 10.59
N PRO A 4 11.86 8.84 10.75
CA PRO A 4 10.90 7.89 11.27
C PRO A 4 10.96 6.67 10.37
N SER A 5 11.20 5.49 10.94
CA SER A 5 11.19 4.24 10.20
C SER A 5 9.75 4.01 9.75
N SER A 6 9.34 4.64 8.64
CA SER A 6 8.09 4.34 7.98
C SER A 6 8.22 2.90 7.52
N SER A 7 7.70 2.00 8.36
CA SER A 7 7.66 0.58 8.07
C SER A 7 6.89 0.28 6.79
N SER A 8 6.20 1.25 6.20
CA SER A 8 5.45 1.14 4.96
C SER A 8 6.01 2.10 3.90
N ALA A 9 6.05 1.69 2.64
CA ALA A 9 6.48 2.57 1.55
C ALA A 9 5.35 3.51 1.07
N ILE A 10 4.10 3.02 1.03
CA ILE A 10 2.90 3.84 0.82
C ILE A 10 1.98 3.65 2.02
N THR A 11 1.49 4.74 2.61
CA THR A 11 0.54 4.72 3.72
C THR A 11 -0.66 5.60 3.41
N ILE A 12 -1.86 5.02 3.46
CA ILE A 12 -3.13 5.76 3.35
C ILE A 12 -4.00 5.35 4.54
N VAL A 13 -4.44 6.34 5.33
CA VAL A 13 -5.17 6.09 6.58
C VAL A 13 -6.36 7.03 6.74
N ASN A 14 -7.42 6.54 7.40
CA ASN A 14 -8.56 7.33 7.87
C ASN A 14 -9.18 8.21 6.77
N THR A 15 -9.44 7.64 5.60
CA THR A 15 -10.03 8.38 4.49
C THR A 15 -11.15 7.59 3.82
N THR A 16 -12.24 8.28 3.53
CA THR A 16 -13.34 7.78 2.69
C THR A 16 -13.28 8.34 1.27
N ALA A 17 -12.30 9.19 0.97
CA ALA A 17 -12.10 9.72 -0.36
C ALA A 17 -11.55 8.63 -1.28
N SER A 18 -12.05 8.56 -2.51
CA SER A 18 -11.53 7.64 -3.53
C SER A 18 -10.07 7.95 -3.84
N PHE A 19 -9.25 6.91 -3.98
CA PHE A 19 -7.84 7.06 -4.34
C PHE A 19 -7.38 5.95 -5.30
N ILE A 20 -6.34 6.27 -6.07
CA ILE A 20 -5.74 5.34 -7.03
C ILE A 20 -4.23 5.31 -6.81
N ILE A 21 -3.70 4.12 -6.57
CA ILE A 21 -2.27 3.80 -6.59
C ILE A 21 -2.04 3.02 -7.89
N ARG A 22 -1.32 3.60 -8.86
CA ARG A 22 -1.14 2.98 -10.16
C ARG A 22 0.25 3.18 -10.75
N ASP A 23 0.71 2.17 -11.48
CA ASP A 23 1.90 2.26 -12.34
C ASP A 23 3.16 2.71 -11.56
N LEU A 24 3.33 2.20 -10.32
CA LEU A 24 4.46 2.52 -9.45
C LEU A 24 5.44 1.34 -9.33
N GLN A 25 6.71 1.66 -9.04
CA GLN A 25 7.70 0.73 -8.50
C GLN A 25 8.06 1.16 -7.08
N VAL A 26 7.80 0.29 -6.12
CA VAL A 26 7.92 0.60 -4.69
C VAL A 26 9.13 -0.14 -4.12
N SER A 27 10.06 0.62 -3.52
CA SER A 27 11.30 0.09 -2.93
C SER A 27 11.03 -0.81 -1.71
N PRO A 28 11.97 -1.71 -1.36
CA PRO A 28 11.83 -2.63 -0.22
C PRO A 28 11.50 -1.91 1.10
N ALA A 29 10.33 -2.18 1.66
CA ALA A 29 9.90 -1.73 2.98
C ALA A 29 9.31 -2.90 3.79
N VAL A 30 9.13 -2.77 5.11
CA VAL A 30 8.51 -3.86 5.92
C VAL A 30 7.11 -4.18 5.37
N ARG A 31 6.36 -3.14 5.03
CA ARG A 31 5.09 -3.16 4.32
C ARG A 31 5.28 -2.40 3.00
N GLY A 32 4.81 -2.92 1.88
CA GLY A 32 4.81 -2.17 0.63
C GLY A 32 3.76 -1.06 0.67
N ILE A 33 2.50 -1.45 0.59
CA ILE A 33 1.32 -0.56 0.63
C ILE A 33 0.52 -0.88 1.90
N PHE A 34 0.30 0.11 2.75
CA PHE A 34 -0.48 -0.02 3.98
C PHE A 34 -1.73 0.87 3.93
N LEU A 35 -2.90 0.23 3.98
CA LEU A 35 -4.22 0.85 3.88
C LEU A 35 -5.02 0.58 5.15
N SER A 36 -5.23 1.58 5.99
CA SER A 36 -5.91 1.40 7.30
C SER A 36 -7.11 2.31 7.46
N ASN A 37 -8.27 1.74 7.79
CA ASN A 37 -9.52 2.48 7.96
C ASN A 37 -9.84 3.33 6.72
N VAL A 38 -9.86 2.69 5.55
CA VAL A 38 -10.14 3.34 4.26
C VAL A 38 -11.24 2.63 3.46
N THR A 39 -11.89 3.35 2.55
CA THR A 39 -12.81 2.78 1.55
C THR A 39 -12.61 3.40 0.17
N GLY A 40 -13.01 2.70 -0.89
CA GLY A 40 -13.00 3.24 -2.27
C GLY A 40 -11.61 3.33 -2.93
N GLY A 41 -10.65 2.54 -2.46
CA GLY A 41 -9.29 2.52 -2.98
C GLY A 41 -9.09 1.58 -4.17
N THR A 42 -8.24 1.95 -5.12
CA THR A 42 -7.73 1.03 -6.15
C THR A 42 -6.20 1.01 -6.15
N SER A 43 -5.61 -0.19 -6.12
CA SER A 43 -4.19 -0.42 -6.36
C SER A 43 -4.01 -1.30 -7.59
N GLN A 44 -3.37 -0.77 -8.64
CA GLN A 44 -3.26 -1.44 -9.93
C GLN A 44 -1.88 -1.31 -10.56
N SER A 45 -1.43 -2.34 -11.27
CA SER A 45 -0.22 -2.27 -12.11
C SER A 45 1.04 -1.79 -11.36
N THR A 46 1.13 -2.09 -10.06
CA THR A 46 2.24 -1.66 -9.20
C THR A 46 3.18 -2.83 -8.91
N MET A 47 4.48 -2.56 -8.99
CA MET A 47 5.53 -3.48 -8.55
C MET A 47 5.90 -3.15 -7.11
N VAL A 48 5.63 -4.07 -6.20
CA VAL A 48 5.88 -3.93 -4.78
C VAL A 48 6.97 -4.91 -4.36
N SER A 49 8.11 -4.37 -3.92
CA SER A 49 9.11 -5.16 -3.20
C SER A 49 8.99 -4.87 -1.71
N GLN A 50 8.94 -5.92 -0.88
CA GLN A 50 8.76 -5.78 0.57
C GLN A 50 9.59 -6.78 1.36
N LYS A 51 9.78 -6.52 2.66
CA LYS A 51 10.39 -7.47 3.59
C LYS A 51 9.37 -8.39 4.25
N GLN A 52 8.12 -7.95 4.44
CA GLN A 52 7.11 -8.74 5.16
C GLN A 52 5.76 -8.77 4.44
N TYR A 53 5.12 -7.61 4.23
CA TYR A 53 3.77 -7.53 3.66
C TYR A 53 3.74 -6.69 2.38
N GLY A 54 3.21 -7.23 1.26
CA GLY A 54 3.14 -6.48 0.00
C GLY A 54 2.08 -5.39 0.02
N VAL A 55 0.81 -5.80 0.09
CA VAL A 55 -0.33 -4.90 0.31
C VAL A 55 -1.06 -5.37 1.57
N MET A 56 -1.20 -4.49 2.56
CA MET A 56 -1.83 -4.76 3.84
C MET A 56 -3.04 -3.86 4.04
N LEU A 57 -4.20 -4.47 4.27
CA LEU A 57 -5.46 -3.78 4.56
C LEU A 57 -5.88 -4.05 6.01
N VAL A 58 -6.19 -3.00 6.77
CA VAL A 58 -6.63 -3.10 8.17
C VAL A 58 -7.89 -2.27 8.35
N HIS A 59 -9.00 -2.89 8.79
CA HIS A 59 -10.29 -2.22 8.96
C HIS A 59 -10.75 -1.44 7.70
N SER A 60 -10.49 -1.95 6.50
CA SER A 60 -10.76 -1.28 5.22
C SER A 60 -11.80 -2.04 4.41
N GLY A 61 -12.58 -1.34 3.58
CA GLY A 61 -13.64 -1.90 2.74
C GLY A 61 -13.58 -1.42 1.30
N GLN A 62 -14.21 -2.14 0.36
CA GLN A 62 -14.32 -1.73 -1.05
C GLN A 62 -12.99 -1.30 -1.72
N VAL A 63 -11.88 -1.95 -1.35
CA VAL A 63 -10.58 -1.73 -1.99
C VAL A 63 -10.36 -2.79 -3.07
N LYS A 64 -10.02 -2.35 -4.28
CA LYS A 64 -9.63 -3.23 -5.39
C LYS A 64 -8.11 -3.31 -5.51
N VAL A 65 -7.56 -4.52 -5.47
CA VAL A 65 -6.14 -4.78 -5.70
C VAL A 65 -6.03 -5.70 -6.91
N SER A 66 -5.44 -5.25 -8.01
CA SER A 66 -5.42 -6.01 -9.27
C SER A 66 -4.16 -5.76 -10.09
N ASN A 67 -3.61 -6.79 -10.74
CA ASN A 67 -2.44 -6.68 -11.61
C ASN A 67 -1.19 -6.09 -10.92
N ASN A 68 -1.01 -6.33 -9.62
CA ASN A 68 0.21 -5.95 -8.93
C ASN A 68 1.21 -7.11 -8.94
N SER A 69 2.49 -6.80 -9.12
CA SER A 69 3.58 -7.77 -8.95
C SER A 69 4.17 -7.58 -7.56
N ILE A 70 4.03 -8.58 -6.69
CA ILE A 70 4.42 -8.51 -5.28
C ILE A 70 5.55 -9.51 -5.04
N SER A 71 6.73 -9.02 -4.63
CA SER A 71 7.91 -9.85 -4.38
C SER A 71 8.60 -9.51 -3.05
N GLN A 72 9.25 -10.51 -2.46
CA GLN A 72 10.10 -10.33 -1.28
C GLN A 72 11.57 -10.24 -1.67
#